data_AF-A0A7V2U124-F1
#
_entry.id   AF-A0A7V2U124-F1
#
_cell.length_a   1.000
_cell.length_b   1.000
_cell.length_c   1.000
_cell.angle_alpha   90.00
_cell.angle_beta   90.00
_cell.angle_gamma   90.00
#
_symmetry.space_group_name_H-M   'P 1'
#
loop_
_entity.id
_entity.type
_entity.pdbx_description
1 polymer ?
#
loop_
_entity_poly.entity_id
_entity_poly.type
_entity_poly.pdbx_seq_one_letter_code
_entity_poly.pdbx_strand_id
1 'polypeptide(L)'
;MVTGFGNEKLRLGSYKLMLDGAGGGGSAAMREAYPGKPGEFGILYHTREELDRLVLNGHRAGYQVGIHAIGDRAVEMTLKSYAKALAQFPRQDCRHRIEHCGFLDGPLMAQMKEMGVVAALGLPFLYELGDSYIKVFGRERLQCVYPLRSLLERGIVAGLSSDAPVIDPNPLTGIYFAVTRKTPTGETIAPHEAVSVRQAIRAYTLHGAYASFEENIKGSLEPGKLADLVVLSEDILKIPPERILGLRVDLTMVEGVVEYERNA
;
A
#
# COMPACT_ATOMS: atom_id res chain seq x y z
N MET A 1 -11.89 -19.93 -2.63
CA MET A 1 -10.66 -19.12 -2.44
C MET A 1 -9.96 -19.68 -1.21
N VAL A 2 -8.65 -19.91 -1.26
CA VAL A 2 -7.86 -20.38 -0.11
C VAL A 2 -7.54 -19.22 0.84
N THR A 3 -7.26 -18.04 0.27
CA THR A 3 -7.14 -16.80 1.05
C THR A 3 -8.41 -16.53 1.84
N GLY A 4 -8.26 -16.18 3.12
CA GLY A 4 -9.34 -15.91 4.07
C GLY A 4 -9.75 -17.11 4.92
N PHE A 5 -9.28 -18.33 4.62
CA PHE A 5 -9.56 -19.51 5.44
C PHE A 5 -8.92 -19.39 6.83
N GLY A 6 -9.72 -19.58 7.89
CA GLY A 6 -9.30 -19.38 9.27
C GLY A 6 -10.39 -18.70 10.09
N ASN A 7 -10.01 -17.91 11.10
CA ASN A 7 -10.91 -17.16 11.97
C ASN A 7 -10.49 -15.68 12.06
N GLU A 8 -11.06 -14.92 12.99
CA GLU A 8 -10.85 -13.48 13.16
C GLU A 8 -9.39 -13.11 13.50
N LYS A 9 -8.64 -14.06 14.09
CA LYS A 9 -7.26 -13.86 14.59
C LYS A 9 -6.19 -14.47 13.69
N LEU A 10 -6.47 -15.60 13.04
CA LEU A 10 -5.52 -16.30 12.17
C LEU A 10 -6.21 -16.74 10.89
N ARG A 11 -5.65 -16.31 9.75
CA ARG A 11 -6.12 -16.67 8.41
C ARG A 11 -4.98 -17.02 7.47
N LEU A 12 -5.26 -17.91 6.53
CA LEU A 12 -4.42 -18.09 5.35
C LEU A 12 -4.52 -16.84 4.48
N GLY A 13 -3.40 -16.13 4.34
CA GLY A 13 -3.32 -14.88 3.60
C GLY A 13 -3.11 -15.07 2.09
N SER A 14 -2.43 -14.11 1.49
CA SER A 14 -2.07 -14.11 0.07
C SER A 14 -0.83 -14.95 -0.23
N TYR A 15 -0.75 -15.47 -1.46
CA TYR A 15 0.49 -15.97 -2.03
C TYR A 15 1.39 -14.79 -2.39
N LYS A 16 2.47 -14.58 -1.61
CA LYS A 16 3.38 -13.44 -1.75
C LYS A 16 4.54 -13.78 -2.70
N LEU A 17 4.83 -12.88 -3.63
CA LEU A 17 6.00 -12.93 -4.52
C LEU A 17 6.80 -11.62 -4.45
N MET A 18 8.07 -11.69 -4.85
CA MET A 18 8.97 -10.55 -4.98
C MET A 18 9.35 -10.34 -6.44
N LEU A 19 9.28 -9.10 -6.96
CA LEU A 19 9.60 -8.86 -8.37
C LEU A 19 10.78 -7.90 -8.59
N ASP A 20 10.91 -6.84 -7.80
CA ASP A 20 11.99 -5.86 -7.94
C ASP A 20 12.61 -5.41 -6.61
N GLY A 21 13.59 -4.51 -6.71
CA GLY A 21 14.34 -4.00 -5.57
C GLY A 21 13.62 -2.94 -4.75
N ALA A 22 14.41 -2.04 -4.16
CA ALA A 22 13.94 -0.95 -3.30
C ALA A 22 14.01 0.39 -4.03
N GLY A 23 13.02 1.26 -3.80
CA GLY A 23 13.02 2.62 -4.36
C GLY A 23 14.16 3.47 -3.83
N GLY A 24 14.23 3.68 -2.51
CA GLY A 24 15.27 4.49 -1.87
C GLY A 24 16.70 3.93 -2.03
N GLY A 25 16.83 2.63 -2.31
CA GLY A 25 18.10 1.98 -2.61
C GLY A 25 18.53 2.04 -4.08
N GLY A 26 17.68 2.57 -4.98
CA GLY A 26 17.99 2.69 -6.41
C GLY A 26 18.03 1.36 -7.17
N SER A 27 17.22 0.38 -6.75
CA SER A 27 17.14 -0.94 -7.41
C SER A 27 15.74 -1.32 -7.89
N ALA A 28 14.71 -0.50 -7.63
CA ALA A 28 13.37 -0.66 -8.21
C ALA A 28 13.42 -0.73 -9.75
N ALA A 29 12.63 -1.60 -10.37
CA ALA A 29 12.68 -1.79 -11.81
C ALA A 29 11.92 -0.69 -12.54
N MET A 30 12.64 0.21 -13.20
CA MET A 30 12.07 1.37 -13.89
C MET A 30 11.97 1.16 -15.40
N ARG A 31 10.99 1.81 -16.05
CA ARG A 31 10.91 1.87 -17.53
C ARG A 31 11.98 2.78 -18.12
N GLU A 32 12.36 3.83 -17.40
CA GLU A 32 13.44 4.75 -17.77
C GLU A 32 14.71 4.51 -16.96
N ALA A 33 15.87 4.82 -17.55
CA ALA A 33 17.15 4.68 -16.87
C ALA A 33 17.25 5.66 -15.69
N TYR A 34 17.89 5.26 -14.58
CA TYR A 34 18.10 6.11 -13.42
C TYR A 34 18.83 7.42 -13.77
N PRO A 35 18.52 8.56 -13.11
CA PRO A 35 19.16 9.83 -13.42
C PRO A 35 20.68 9.75 -13.28
N GLY A 36 21.40 10.22 -14.29
CA GLY A 36 22.86 10.17 -14.33
C GLY A 36 23.47 8.76 -14.53
N LYS A 37 22.64 7.73 -14.78
CA LYS A 37 23.09 6.35 -14.96
C LYS A 37 22.50 5.70 -16.22
N PRO A 38 23.00 6.05 -17.42
CA PRO A 38 22.52 5.48 -18.67
C PRO A 38 22.61 3.95 -18.66
N GLY A 39 21.53 3.27 -19.04
CA GLY A 39 21.47 1.81 -19.09
C GLY A 39 21.15 1.11 -17.77
N GLU A 40 21.08 1.83 -16.63
CA GLU A 40 20.66 1.25 -15.35
C GLU A 40 19.15 1.44 -15.15
N PHE A 41 18.40 0.33 -15.11
CA PHE A 41 16.93 0.31 -14.98
C PHE A 41 16.45 -0.43 -13.73
N GLY A 42 17.34 -0.65 -12.77
CA GLY A 42 17.07 -1.50 -11.59
C GLY A 42 16.97 -2.98 -11.92
N ILE A 43 16.53 -3.77 -10.94
CA ILE A 43 16.60 -5.24 -10.99
C ILE A 43 15.22 -5.87 -11.09
N LEU A 44 15.13 -6.99 -11.82
CA LEU A 44 13.99 -7.89 -11.79
C LEU A 44 14.47 -9.25 -11.29
N TYR A 45 13.80 -9.81 -10.28
CA TYR A 45 14.15 -11.13 -9.73
C TYR A 45 13.64 -12.29 -10.58
N HIS A 46 12.68 -12.01 -11.46
CA HIS A 46 12.07 -13.00 -12.33
C HIS A 46 11.98 -12.47 -13.76
N THR A 47 12.13 -13.37 -14.71
CA THR A 47 11.68 -13.14 -16.09
C THR A 47 10.15 -13.11 -16.17
N ARG A 48 9.61 -12.69 -17.32
CA ARG A 48 8.15 -12.59 -17.47
C ARG A 48 7.49 -13.96 -17.47
N GLU A 49 8.14 -14.92 -18.10
CA GLU A 49 7.70 -16.30 -18.22
C GLU A 49 7.67 -16.99 -16.84
N GLU A 50 8.68 -16.73 -16.00
CA GLU A 50 8.73 -17.23 -14.63
C GLU A 50 7.63 -16.61 -13.76
N LEU A 51 7.46 -15.29 -13.82
CA LEU A 51 6.42 -14.59 -13.07
C LEU A 51 5.03 -15.07 -13.48
N ASP A 52 4.77 -15.20 -14.79
CA ASP A 52 3.50 -15.74 -15.31
C ASP A 52 3.20 -17.12 -14.74
N ARG A 53 4.20 -18.01 -14.69
CA ARG A 53 4.03 -19.36 -14.11
C ARG A 53 3.72 -19.31 -12.62
N LEU A 54 4.44 -18.48 -11.85
CA LEU A 54 4.22 -18.33 -10.41
C LEU A 54 2.84 -17.75 -10.10
N VAL A 55 2.46 -16.68 -10.80
CA VAL A 55 1.15 -16.04 -10.68
C VAL A 55 0.05 -17.01 -11.05
N LEU A 56 0.18 -17.73 -12.17
CA LEU A 56 -0.82 -18.71 -12.60
C LEU A 56 -1.01 -19.82 -11.57
N ASN A 57 0.07 -20.32 -10.97
CA ASN A 57 0.01 -21.34 -9.92
C ASN A 57 -0.79 -20.85 -8.71
N GLY A 58 -0.45 -19.69 -8.16
CA GLY A 58 -1.15 -19.12 -7.01
C GLY A 58 -2.61 -18.76 -7.33
N HIS A 59 -2.84 -18.14 -8.48
CA HIS A 59 -4.17 -17.75 -8.94
C HIS A 59 -5.09 -18.96 -9.10
N ARG A 60 -4.65 -19.97 -9.87
CA ARG A 60 -5.42 -21.20 -10.15
C ARG A 60 -5.67 -22.02 -8.89
N ALA A 61 -4.72 -22.02 -7.94
CA ALA A 61 -4.88 -22.67 -6.65
C ALA A 61 -5.88 -21.95 -5.72
N GLY A 62 -6.44 -20.81 -6.13
CA GLY A 62 -7.45 -20.10 -5.36
C GLY A 62 -6.90 -19.07 -4.38
N TYR A 63 -5.62 -18.68 -4.47
CA TYR A 63 -5.05 -17.62 -3.64
C TYR A 63 -5.30 -16.24 -4.25
N GLN A 64 -5.44 -15.24 -3.38
CA GLN A 64 -5.07 -13.87 -3.71
C GLN A 64 -3.55 -13.83 -3.88
N VAL A 65 -3.06 -13.32 -5.00
CA VAL A 65 -1.63 -13.15 -5.25
C VAL A 65 -1.26 -11.71 -4.91
N GLY A 66 -0.22 -11.53 -4.10
CA GLY A 66 0.35 -10.23 -3.76
C GLY A 66 1.79 -10.18 -4.26
N ILE A 67 2.15 -9.16 -5.04
CA ILE A 67 3.48 -9.03 -5.62
C ILE A 67 4.12 -7.73 -5.15
N HIS A 68 5.32 -7.82 -4.57
CA HIS A 68 6.18 -6.65 -4.38
C HIS A 68 6.59 -6.09 -5.74
N ALA A 69 6.13 -4.87 -6.03
CA ALA A 69 6.54 -4.11 -7.21
C ALA A 69 6.59 -2.62 -6.88
N ILE A 70 7.79 -2.05 -6.85
CA ILE A 70 7.99 -0.61 -6.60
C ILE A 70 8.05 0.15 -7.91
N GLY A 71 8.96 -0.24 -8.80
CA GLY A 71 9.17 0.47 -10.04
C GLY A 71 8.06 0.23 -11.06
N ASP A 72 7.85 1.20 -11.94
CA ASP A 72 6.75 1.19 -12.91
C ASP A 72 6.87 0.03 -13.94
N ARG A 73 8.10 -0.42 -14.26
CA ARG A 73 8.32 -1.62 -15.07
C ARG A 73 7.90 -2.89 -14.33
N ALA A 74 8.15 -2.98 -13.02
CA ALA A 74 7.70 -4.11 -12.20
C ALA A 74 6.17 -4.15 -12.07
N VAL A 75 5.55 -2.99 -11.86
CA VAL A 75 4.08 -2.85 -11.80
C VAL A 75 3.45 -3.26 -13.12
N GLU A 76 3.95 -2.78 -14.25
CA GLU A 76 3.45 -3.16 -15.57
C GLU A 76 3.56 -4.68 -15.81
N MET A 77 4.71 -5.26 -15.49
CA MET A 77 4.95 -6.71 -15.64
C MET A 77 4.02 -7.54 -14.74
N THR A 78 3.75 -7.06 -13.54
CA THR A 78 2.78 -7.66 -12.61
C THR A 78 1.36 -7.64 -13.19
N LEU A 79 0.91 -6.49 -13.68
CA LEU A 79 -0.43 -6.32 -14.26
C LEU A 79 -0.62 -7.21 -15.49
N LYS A 80 0.38 -7.29 -16.36
CA LYS A 80 0.32 -8.21 -17.51
C LYS A 80 0.22 -9.68 -17.06
N SER A 81 0.87 -10.06 -15.96
CA SER A 81 0.83 -11.43 -15.42
C SER A 81 -0.54 -11.75 -14.81
N TYR A 82 -1.13 -10.78 -14.09
CA TYR A 82 -2.51 -10.89 -13.61
C TYR A 82 -3.51 -10.99 -14.75
N ALA A 83 -3.40 -10.15 -15.78
CA ALA A 83 -4.27 -10.20 -16.96
C ALA A 83 -4.21 -11.58 -17.64
N LYS A 84 -3.02 -12.15 -17.80
CA LYS A 84 -2.85 -13.49 -18.37
C LYS A 84 -3.50 -14.58 -17.51
N ALA A 85 -3.32 -14.53 -16.19
CA ALA A 85 -3.93 -15.49 -15.29
C ALA A 85 -5.47 -15.39 -15.29
N LEU A 86 -6.01 -14.17 -15.25
CA LEU A 86 -7.45 -13.91 -15.31
C LEU A 86 -8.07 -14.29 -16.65
N ALA A 87 -7.35 -14.13 -17.76
CA ALA A 87 -7.82 -14.58 -19.07
C ALA A 87 -7.92 -16.12 -19.16
N GLN A 88 -6.99 -16.85 -18.53
CA GLN A 88 -6.99 -18.32 -18.54
C GLN A 88 -7.95 -18.91 -17.50
N PHE A 89 -8.05 -18.29 -16.33
CA PHE A 89 -8.89 -18.73 -15.22
C PHE A 89 -9.68 -17.53 -14.67
N PRO A 90 -10.79 -17.12 -15.31
CA PRO A 90 -11.55 -15.95 -14.87
C PRO A 90 -12.03 -16.07 -13.42
N ARG A 91 -11.75 -15.03 -12.62
CA ARG A 91 -12.26 -14.91 -11.24
C ARG A 91 -12.61 -13.46 -10.93
N GLN A 92 -13.90 -13.21 -10.71
CA GLN A 92 -14.44 -11.86 -10.56
C GLN A 92 -13.88 -11.12 -9.33
N ASP A 93 -13.86 -11.75 -8.16
CA ASP A 93 -13.40 -11.09 -6.92
C ASP A 93 -12.10 -11.72 -6.40
N CYS A 94 -11.01 -11.54 -7.16
CA CYS A 94 -9.70 -12.06 -6.79
C CYS A 94 -8.85 -11.11 -5.93
N ARG A 95 -9.17 -9.80 -5.97
CA ARG A 95 -8.49 -8.67 -5.30
C ARG A 95 -6.98 -8.81 -5.27
N HIS A 96 -6.36 -9.25 -6.37
CA HIS A 96 -4.91 -9.36 -6.43
C HIS A 96 -4.26 -8.05 -6.03
N ARG A 97 -3.13 -8.14 -5.33
CA ARG A 97 -2.49 -6.98 -4.72
C ARG A 97 -1.15 -6.68 -5.38
N ILE A 98 -0.85 -5.39 -5.45
CA ILE A 98 0.51 -4.93 -5.69
C ILE A 98 1.00 -4.29 -4.41
N GLU A 99 1.98 -4.93 -3.80
CA GLU A 99 2.63 -4.47 -2.57
C GLU A 99 3.63 -3.35 -2.93
N HIS A 100 3.64 -2.30 -2.12
CA HIS A 100 4.21 -0.97 -2.37
C HIS A 100 3.52 -0.22 -3.50
N CYS A 101 3.41 -0.81 -4.70
CA CYS A 101 2.84 -0.19 -5.89
C CYS A 101 3.41 1.23 -6.10
N GLY A 102 4.74 1.32 -6.06
CA GLY A 102 5.47 2.55 -5.75
C GLY A 102 5.34 3.63 -6.81
N PHE A 103 5.62 3.31 -8.07
CA PHE A 103 5.50 4.23 -9.20
C PHE A 103 4.35 3.80 -10.09
N LEU A 104 3.38 4.69 -10.25
CA LEU A 104 2.13 4.34 -10.92
C LEU A 104 1.60 5.53 -11.72
N ASP A 105 1.44 5.33 -13.03
CA ASP A 105 0.87 6.31 -13.94
C ASP A 105 -0.61 6.04 -14.24
N GLY A 106 -1.26 6.97 -14.94
CA GLY A 106 -2.68 6.87 -15.30
C GLY A 106 -3.03 5.59 -16.08
N PRO A 107 -2.27 5.18 -17.11
CA PRO A 107 -2.47 3.92 -17.81
C PRO A 107 -2.41 2.68 -16.91
N LEU A 108 -1.43 2.58 -16.01
CA LEU A 108 -1.33 1.45 -15.08
C LEU A 108 -2.49 1.45 -14.08
N MET A 109 -2.93 2.61 -13.57
CA MET A 109 -4.13 2.72 -12.75
C MET A 109 -5.39 2.24 -13.48
N ALA A 110 -5.52 2.55 -14.77
CA ALA A 110 -6.69 2.12 -15.56
C ALA A 110 -6.76 0.58 -15.64
N GLN A 111 -5.63 -0.09 -15.89
CA GLN A 111 -5.53 -1.55 -15.89
C GLN A 111 -5.85 -2.15 -14.50
N MET A 112 -5.34 -1.53 -13.43
CA MET A 112 -5.66 -1.95 -12.06
C MET A 112 -7.17 -1.89 -11.79
N LYS A 113 -7.82 -0.80 -12.21
CA LYS A 113 -9.26 -0.62 -12.05
C LYS A 113 -10.06 -1.69 -12.79
N GLU A 114 -9.71 -1.94 -14.05
CA GLU A 114 -10.38 -2.94 -14.89
C GLU A 114 -10.32 -4.34 -14.29
N MET A 115 -9.17 -4.72 -13.71
CA MET A 115 -8.95 -6.04 -13.12
C MET A 115 -9.37 -6.15 -11.65
N GLY A 116 -9.78 -5.07 -11.00
CA GLY A 116 -10.05 -5.06 -9.55
C GLY A 116 -8.81 -5.31 -8.69
N VAL A 117 -7.63 -4.86 -9.16
CA VAL A 117 -6.37 -4.98 -8.42
C VAL A 117 -6.31 -3.92 -7.31
N VAL A 118 -5.88 -4.34 -6.13
CA VAL A 118 -5.74 -3.48 -4.94
C VAL A 118 -4.30 -3.01 -4.80
N ALA A 119 -4.11 -1.72 -4.51
CA ALA A 119 -2.80 -1.18 -4.16
C ALA A 119 -2.57 -1.27 -2.65
N ALA A 120 -1.43 -1.78 -2.21
CA ALA A 120 -0.99 -1.73 -0.81
C ALA A 120 0.21 -0.78 -0.73
N LEU A 121 -0.04 0.49 -0.41
CA LEU A 121 0.96 1.55 -0.49
C LEU A 121 1.77 1.69 0.80
N GLY A 122 3.07 1.89 0.65
CA GLY A 122 4.00 2.16 1.74
C GLY A 122 4.27 3.66 1.94
N LEU A 123 3.26 4.49 2.21
CA LEU A 123 3.46 5.93 2.40
C LEU A 123 4.47 6.32 3.50
N PRO A 124 4.54 5.65 4.66
CA PRO A 124 5.59 5.87 5.65
C PRO A 124 7.03 5.81 5.10
N PHE A 125 7.29 5.05 4.03
CA PHE A 125 8.61 5.02 3.39
C PHE A 125 9.03 6.39 2.87
N LEU A 126 8.09 7.20 2.36
CA LEU A 126 8.43 8.54 1.88
C LEU A 126 8.63 9.53 3.02
N TYR A 127 8.08 9.26 4.21
CA TYR A 127 8.42 10.05 5.39
C TYR A 127 9.86 9.76 5.79
N GLU A 128 10.23 8.50 6.02
CA GLU A 128 11.56 8.16 6.55
C GLU A 128 12.67 8.20 5.49
N LEU A 129 12.38 7.79 4.26
CA LEU A 129 13.36 7.65 3.18
C LEU A 129 13.13 8.64 2.03
N GLY A 130 12.24 9.63 2.18
CA GLY A 130 11.90 10.59 1.13
C GLY A 130 13.11 11.30 0.54
N ASP A 131 14.07 11.69 1.39
CA ASP A 131 15.31 12.36 0.96
C ASP A 131 16.18 11.42 0.10
N SER A 132 16.22 10.13 0.44
CA SER A 132 16.89 9.11 -0.39
C SER A 132 16.18 8.94 -1.73
N TYR A 133 14.84 8.94 -1.75
CA TYR A 133 14.07 8.93 -3.00
C TYR A 133 14.37 10.17 -3.86
N ILE A 134 14.45 11.36 -3.26
CA ILE A 134 14.79 12.61 -3.97
C ILE A 134 16.19 12.50 -4.58
N LYS A 135 17.17 12.00 -3.83
CA LYS A 135 18.54 11.80 -4.31
C LYS A 135 18.62 10.79 -5.46
N VAL A 136 17.86 9.71 -5.38
CA VAL A 136 17.90 8.61 -6.35
C VAL A 136 17.14 8.95 -7.64
N PHE A 137 15.95 9.54 -7.55
CA PHE A 137 15.06 9.72 -8.70
C PHE A 137 14.96 11.15 -9.20
N GLY A 138 15.32 12.14 -8.37
CA GLY A 138 15.00 13.55 -8.63
C GLY A 138 13.51 13.85 -8.46
N ARG A 139 13.19 15.12 -8.20
CA ARG A 139 11.81 15.56 -7.87
C ARG A 139 10.80 15.34 -8.98
N GLU A 140 11.24 15.44 -10.23
CA GLU A 140 10.38 15.31 -11.41
C GLU A 140 9.79 13.89 -11.51
N ARG A 141 10.61 12.85 -11.31
CA ARG A 141 10.12 11.47 -11.36
C ARG A 141 9.24 11.09 -10.18
N LEU A 142 9.44 11.73 -9.04
CA LEU A 142 8.64 11.48 -7.85
C LEU A 142 7.21 12.01 -7.97
N GLN A 143 6.82 12.70 -9.04
CA GLN A 143 5.43 13.17 -9.20
C GLN A 143 4.41 12.01 -9.25
N CYS A 144 4.81 10.81 -9.65
CA CYS A 144 3.93 9.64 -9.73
C CYS A 144 4.16 8.59 -8.62
N VAL A 145 4.85 8.97 -7.53
CA VAL A 145 5.25 8.04 -6.46
C VAL A 145 4.21 7.97 -5.34
N TYR A 146 3.78 6.76 -5.00
CA TYR A 146 2.70 6.41 -4.08
C TYR A 146 1.48 7.36 -4.23
N PRO A 147 0.79 7.34 -5.39
CA PRO A 147 -0.24 8.32 -5.74
C PRO A 147 -1.61 7.96 -5.17
N LEU A 148 -1.73 8.06 -3.83
CA LEU A 148 -2.95 7.70 -3.10
C LEU A 148 -4.18 8.48 -3.57
N ARG A 149 -4.08 9.80 -3.75
CA ARG A 149 -5.23 10.63 -4.14
C ARG A 149 -5.75 10.20 -5.51
N SER A 150 -4.85 10.06 -6.49
CA SER A 150 -5.22 9.65 -7.85
C SER A 150 -5.90 8.27 -7.89
N LEU A 151 -5.45 7.32 -7.05
CA LEU A 151 -6.10 6.01 -6.91
C LEU A 151 -7.53 6.14 -6.36
N LEU A 152 -7.71 6.91 -5.29
CA LEU A 152 -9.01 7.13 -4.65
C LEU A 152 -10.00 7.82 -5.59
N GLU A 153 -9.59 8.86 -6.32
CA GLU A 153 -10.43 9.59 -7.26
C GLU A 153 -10.89 8.70 -8.43
N ARG A 154 -10.11 7.66 -8.77
CA ARG A 154 -10.47 6.67 -9.80
C ARG A 154 -11.34 5.54 -9.27
N GLY A 155 -11.60 5.48 -7.96
CA GLY A 155 -12.33 4.40 -7.30
C GLY A 155 -11.52 3.10 -7.18
N ILE A 156 -10.19 3.18 -7.22
CA ILE A 156 -9.30 2.03 -7.00
C ILE A 156 -9.03 1.93 -5.50
N VAL A 157 -9.21 0.74 -4.93
CA VAL A 157 -8.95 0.55 -3.50
C VAL A 157 -7.45 0.55 -3.24
N ALA A 158 -7.04 1.43 -2.32
CA ALA A 158 -5.66 1.57 -1.88
C ALA A 158 -5.59 1.51 -0.34
N GLY A 159 -4.95 0.48 0.18
CA GLY A 159 -4.63 0.33 1.60
C GLY A 159 -3.25 0.91 1.92
N LEU A 160 -3.05 1.40 3.15
CA LEU A 160 -1.74 1.86 3.61
C LEU A 160 -1.08 0.83 4.53
N SER A 161 0.24 0.72 4.43
CA SER A 161 1.07 -0.25 5.13
C SER A 161 2.37 0.41 5.61
N SER A 162 2.91 -0.04 6.74
CA SER A 162 4.27 0.31 7.17
C SER A 162 5.32 -0.62 6.58
N ASP A 163 4.98 -1.89 6.28
CA ASP A 163 5.97 -2.94 6.00
C ASP A 163 6.98 -3.13 7.17
N ALA A 164 6.49 -2.99 8.41
CA ALA A 164 7.30 -3.24 9.59
C ALA A 164 7.93 -4.65 9.54
N PRO A 165 9.20 -4.81 9.99
CA PRO A 165 9.99 -3.84 10.74
C PRO A 165 10.86 -2.91 9.88
N VAL A 166 10.66 -2.83 8.56
CA VAL A 166 11.48 -1.98 7.68
C VAL A 166 11.30 -0.50 8.00
N ILE A 167 10.05 -0.10 8.26
CA ILE A 167 9.64 1.24 8.68
C ILE A 167 8.90 1.10 10.01
N ASP A 168 8.88 2.18 10.82
CA ASP A 168 8.15 2.21 12.07
C ASP A 168 6.66 1.85 11.86
N PRO A 169 6.08 0.93 12.67
CA PRO A 169 4.70 0.48 12.50
C PRO A 169 3.64 1.54 12.88
N ASN A 170 4.02 2.70 13.43
CA ASN A 170 3.09 3.73 13.85
C ASN A 170 2.30 4.31 12.66
N PRO A 171 0.97 4.06 12.58
CA PRO A 171 0.15 4.52 11.46
C PRO A 171 0.02 6.05 11.40
N LEU A 172 0.25 6.77 12.51
CA LEU A 172 0.19 8.23 12.55
C LEU A 172 1.26 8.85 11.64
N THR A 173 2.42 8.22 11.48
CA THR A 173 3.46 8.65 10.54
C THR A 173 2.97 8.59 9.10
N GLY A 174 2.29 7.50 8.73
CA GLY A 174 1.70 7.36 7.40
C GLY A 174 0.53 8.30 7.16
N ILE A 175 -0.33 8.53 8.15
CA ILE A 175 -1.43 9.49 8.06
C ILE A 175 -0.87 10.91 7.91
N TYR A 176 0.12 11.29 8.72
CA TYR A 176 0.82 12.56 8.61
C TYR A 176 1.37 12.75 7.20
N PHE A 177 2.10 11.76 6.68
CA PHE A 177 2.68 11.86 5.34
C PHE A 177 1.61 11.90 4.24
N ALA A 178 0.54 11.11 4.35
CA ALA A 178 -0.56 11.11 3.38
C ALA A 178 -1.21 12.49 3.24
N VAL A 179 -1.28 13.26 4.33
CA VAL A 179 -1.93 14.57 4.38
C VAL A 179 -0.98 15.71 4.04
N THR A 180 0.27 15.65 4.52
CA THR A 180 1.23 16.74 4.38
C THR A 180 2.17 16.58 3.19
N ARG A 181 2.44 15.33 2.80
CA ARG A 181 3.48 14.93 1.83
C ARG A 181 4.87 15.43 2.19
N LYS A 182 5.13 15.68 3.49
CA LYS A 182 6.38 16.24 4.02
C LYS A 182 7.25 15.19 4.71
N THR A 183 8.55 15.26 4.49
CA THR A 183 9.56 14.47 5.21
C THR A 183 9.94 15.16 6.54
N PRO A 184 10.63 14.47 7.46
CA PRO A 184 11.19 15.08 8.68
C PRO A 184 12.10 16.27 8.43
N THR A 185 12.81 16.29 7.29
CA THR A 185 13.74 17.36 6.91
C THR A 185 13.03 18.55 6.25
N GLY A 186 11.71 18.50 6.10
CA GLY A 186 10.88 19.56 5.52
C GLY A 186 10.71 19.44 4.00
N GLU A 187 11.22 18.37 3.39
CA GLU A 187 11.05 18.15 1.96
C GLU A 187 9.62 17.79 1.60
N THR A 188 9.13 18.27 0.46
CA THR A 188 7.77 17.98 -0.02
C THR A 188 7.80 17.13 -1.28
N ILE A 189 7.08 15.99 -1.28
CA ILE A 189 7.11 14.99 -2.36
C ILE A 189 5.70 14.78 -2.94
N ALA A 190 5.51 15.10 -4.22
CA ALA A 190 4.22 15.03 -4.91
C ALA A 190 3.07 15.65 -4.09
N PRO A 191 3.12 16.97 -3.79
CA PRO A 191 2.12 17.63 -2.95
C PRO A 191 0.68 17.54 -3.49
N HIS A 192 0.51 17.38 -4.81
CA HIS A 192 -0.79 17.21 -5.44
C HIS A 192 -1.48 15.90 -5.06
N GLU A 193 -0.74 14.89 -4.58
CA GLU A 193 -1.24 13.60 -4.08
C GLU A 193 -1.64 13.62 -2.60
N ALA A 194 -1.60 14.79 -1.95
CA ALA A 194 -2.10 14.95 -0.58
C ALA A 194 -3.60 14.62 -0.49
N VAL A 195 -3.99 13.91 0.57
CA VAL A 195 -5.39 13.56 0.86
C VAL A 195 -5.85 14.16 2.18
N SER A 196 -7.17 14.20 2.40
CA SER A 196 -7.71 14.57 3.72
C SER A 196 -7.36 13.52 4.79
N VAL A 197 -7.33 13.94 6.06
CA VAL A 197 -7.13 13.02 7.21
C VAL A 197 -8.15 11.88 7.18
N ARG A 198 -9.41 12.15 6.83
CA ARG A 198 -10.47 11.14 6.73
C ARG A 198 -10.18 10.09 5.65
N GLN A 199 -9.67 10.52 4.49
CA GLN A 199 -9.25 9.60 3.43
C GLN A 199 -8.07 8.73 3.88
N ALA A 200 -7.08 9.32 4.57
CA ALA A 200 -5.94 8.58 5.11
C ALA A 200 -6.38 7.54 6.17
N ILE A 201 -7.27 7.90 7.09
CA ILE A 201 -7.85 6.97 8.08
C ILE A 201 -8.56 5.82 7.36
N ARG A 202 -9.39 6.11 6.36
CA ARG A 202 -10.10 5.08 5.58
C ARG A 202 -9.14 4.13 4.86
N ALA A 203 -8.02 4.66 4.36
CA ALA A 203 -6.98 3.87 3.71
C ALA A 203 -6.23 2.94 4.68
N TYR A 204 -6.03 3.36 5.93
CA TYR A 204 -5.45 2.50 6.98
C TYR A 204 -6.43 1.51 7.62
N THR A 205 -7.73 1.73 7.49
CA THR A 205 -8.76 0.93 8.17
C THR A 205 -9.55 0.10 7.16
N LEU A 206 -10.61 0.68 6.58
CA LEU A 206 -11.54 -0.02 5.73
C LEU A 206 -10.90 -0.56 4.44
N HIS A 207 -9.95 0.16 3.83
CA HIS A 207 -9.28 -0.35 2.62
C HIS A 207 -8.32 -1.49 2.93
N GLY A 208 -7.66 -1.47 4.10
CA GLY A 208 -6.88 -2.60 4.60
C GLY A 208 -7.76 -3.83 4.81
N ALA A 209 -8.91 -3.66 5.48
CA ALA A 209 -9.89 -4.73 5.65
C ALA A 209 -10.43 -5.26 4.32
N TYR A 210 -10.74 -4.38 3.36
CA TYR A 210 -11.15 -4.78 2.01
C TYR A 210 -10.06 -5.60 1.30
N ALA A 211 -8.80 -5.18 1.43
CA ALA A 211 -7.66 -5.86 0.83
C ALA A 211 -7.44 -7.28 1.39
N SER A 212 -7.94 -7.57 2.59
CA SER A 212 -7.90 -8.89 3.23
C SER A 212 -9.22 -9.66 3.21
N PHE A 213 -10.27 -9.15 2.55
CA PHE A 213 -11.64 -9.71 2.53
C PHE A 213 -12.35 -9.70 3.90
N GLU A 214 -12.04 -8.70 4.73
CA GLU A 214 -12.53 -8.58 6.10
C GLU A 214 -13.40 -7.33 6.32
N GLU A 215 -13.75 -6.60 5.26
CA GLU A 215 -14.52 -5.36 5.32
C GLU A 215 -15.92 -5.52 5.97
N ASN A 216 -16.45 -6.75 6.01
CA ASN A 216 -17.72 -7.07 6.64
C ASN A 216 -17.61 -7.32 8.15
N ILE A 217 -16.40 -7.54 8.67
CA ILE A 217 -16.18 -7.82 10.09
C ILE A 217 -15.31 -6.77 10.79
N LYS A 218 -14.47 -6.01 10.07
CA LYS A 218 -13.58 -4.99 10.66
C LYS A 218 -13.33 -3.82 9.70
N GLY A 219 -12.57 -2.83 10.17
CA GLY A 219 -12.18 -1.64 9.39
C GLY A 219 -13.10 -0.43 9.52
N SER A 220 -14.20 -0.55 10.25
CA SER A 220 -15.10 0.56 10.63
C SER A 220 -15.88 0.20 11.90
N LEU A 221 -16.33 1.24 12.62
CA LEU A 221 -17.19 1.09 13.80
C LEU A 221 -18.66 1.14 13.38
N GLU A 222 -19.22 -0.03 13.09
CA GLU A 222 -20.60 -0.22 12.66
C GLU A 222 -21.20 -1.44 13.41
N PRO A 223 -22.49 -1.43 13.75
CA PRO A 223 -23.13 -2.59 14.39
C PRO A 223 -22.90 -3.88 13.59
N GLY A 224 -22.47 -4.95 14.28
CA GLY A 224 -22.16 -6.25 13.67
C GLY A 224 -20.68 -6.48 13.34
N LYS A 225 -19.83 -5.46 13.44
CA LYS A 225 -18.36 -5.59 13.30
C LYS A 225 -17.67 -5.78 14.65
N LEU A 226 -16.43 -6.24 14.61
CA LEU A 226 -15.56 -6.33 15.78
C LEU A 226 -15.38 -4.96 16.42
N ALA A 227 -15.38 -4.93 17.76
CA ALA A 227 -15.06 -3.75 18.54
C ALA A 227 -13.54 -3.53 18.62
N ASP A 228 -12.91 -3.42 17.45
CA ASP A 228 -11.49 -3.07 17.29
C ASP A 228 -11.39 -1.56 17.13
N LEU A 229 -10.91 -0.86 18.16
CA LEU A 229 -10.82 0.60 18.16
C LEU A 229 -9.62 1.13 18.91
N VAL A 230 -9.27 2.38 18.61
CA VAL A 230 -8.31 3.16 19.37
C VAL A 230 -8.94 4.47 19.81
N VAL A 231 -8.55 4.94 20.99
CA VAL A 231 -8.82 6.31 21.46
C VAL A 231 -7.51 7.09 21.34
N LEU A 232 -7.53 8.22 20.65
CA LEU A 232 -6.39 9.11 20.51
C LEU A 232 -6.49 10.25 21.53
N SER A 233 -5.33 10.78 21.94
CA SER A 233 -5.24 11.87 22.93
C SER A 233 -5.93 13.17 22.51
N GLU A 234 -6.18 13.36 21.21
CA GLU A 234 -6.95 14.49 20.67
C GLU A 234 -7.75 14.05 19.43
N ASP A 235 -8.71 14.87 19.01
CA ASP A 235 -9.47 14.66 17.78
C ASP A 235 -8.58 14.94 16.55
N ILE A 236 -8.06 13.87 15.95
CA ILE A 236 -7.20 13.90 14.76
C ILE A 236 -7.83 14.65 13.57
N LEU A 237 -9.16 14.79 13.51
CA LEU A 237 -9.85 15.50 12.43
C LEU A 237 -9.90 17.01 12.62
N LYS A 238 -9.59 17.52 13.82
CA LYS A 238 -9.70 18.95 14.17
C LYS A 238 -8.36 19.63 14.43
N ILE A 239 -7.29 18.86 14.60
CA ILE A 239 -5.95 19.43 14.78
C ILE A 239 -5.28 19.79 13.44
N PRO A 240 -4.35 20.75 13.43
CA PRO A 240 -3.44 20.94 12.29
C PRO A 240 -2.69 19.64 11.97
N PRO A 241 -2.50 19.30 10.67
CA PRO A 241 -1.78 18.09 10.27
C PRO A 241 -0.39 17.95 10.90
N GLU A 242 0.30 19.06 11.15
CA GLU A 242 1.62 19.12 11.79
C GLU A 242 1.65 18.50 13.20
N ARG A 243 0.51 18.49 13.90
CA ARG A 243 0.39 17.94 15.25
C ARG A 243 0.09 16.44 15.27
N ILE A 244 -0.21 15.81 14.13
CA ILE A 244 -0.57 14.38 14.06
C ILE A 244 0.53 13.48 14.62
N LEU A 245 1.81 13.80 14.36
CA LEU A 245 2.96 13.03 14.85
C LEU A 245 3.09 13.04 16.38
N GLY A 246 2.51 14.04 17.05
CA GLY A 246 2.53 14.16 18.51
C GLY A 246 1.35 13.46 19.20
N LEU A 247 0.38 12.93 18.44
CA LEU A 247 -0.74 12.20 19.01
C LEU A 247 -0.27 10.93 19.68
N ARG A 248 -0.96 10.58 20.76
CA ARG A 248 -0.74 9.34 21.50
C ARG A 248 -2.01 8.50 21.45
N VAL A 249 -1.82 7.19 21.49
CA VAL A 249 -2.92 6.24 21.72
C VAL A 249 -3.15 6.19 23.21
N ASP A 250 -4.37 6.50 23.64
CA ASP A 250 -4.80 6.50 25.03
C ASP A 250 -5.44 5.17 25.41
N LEU A 251 -6.06 4.50 24.44
CA LEU A 251 -6.66 3.17 24.61
C LEU A 251 -6.59 2.39 23.29
N THR A 252 -6.29 1.08 23.37
CA THR A 252 -6.50 0.11 22.29
C THR A 252 -7.44 -0.98 22.77
N MET A 253 -8.49 -1.22 21.99
CA MET A 253 -9.45 -2.30 22.22
C MET A 253 -9.41 -3.27 21.05
N VAL A 254 -9.39 -4.56 21.36
CA VAL A 254 -9.43 -5.66 20.39
C VAL A 254 -10.59 -6.58 20.75
N GLU A 255 -11.51 -6.78 19.83
CA GLU A 255 -12.72 -7.60 20.02
C GLU A 255 -13.53 -7.24 21.28
N GLY A 256 -13.51 -5.96 21.67
CA GLY A 256 -14.21 -5.48 22.88
C GLY A 256 -13.40 -5.55 24.18
N VAL A 257 -12.17 -6.09 24.15
CA VAL A 257 -11.26 -6.17 25.29
C VAL A 257 -10.24 -5.05 25.23
N VAL A 258 -10.06 -4.32 26.33
CA VAL A 258 -9.01 -3.29 26.44
C VAL A 258 -7.66 -3.99 26.60
N GLU A 259 -6.83 -3.94 25.57
CA GLU A 259 -5.50 -4.56 25.52
C GLU A 259 -4.40 -3.57 25.92
N TYR A 260 -4.67 -2.27 25.79
CA TYR A 260 -3.77 -1.21 26.18
C TYR A 260 -4.56 -0.01 26.69
N GLU A 261 -4.09 0.57 27.79
CA GLU A 261 -4.55 1.85 28.32
C GLU A 261 -3.31 2.64 28.76
N ARG A 262 -3.24 3.91 28.34
CA ARG A 262 -2.12 4.78 28.70
C ARG A 262 -2.30 5.20 30.16
N ASN A 263 -1.39 4.76 31.03
CA ASN A 263 -1.33 5.24 32.41
C ASN A 263 -1.20 6.77 32.44
N ALA A 264 -1.92 7.39 33.37
CA ALA A 264 -1.92 8.84 33.60
C ALA A 264 -0.54 9.37 34.00
#